data_AF-A0A1W1V030-F1
#
_entry.id   AF-A0A1W1V030-F1
#
_cell.length_a   1.000
_cell.length_b   1.000
_cell.length_c   1.000
_cell.angle_alpha   90.00
_cell.angle_beta   90.00
_cell.angle_gamma   90.00
#
_symmetry.space_group_name_H-M   'P 1'
#
loop_
_entity.id
_entity.type
_entity.pdbx_description
1 polymer ?
#
loop_
_entity_poly.entity_id
_entity_poly.type
_entity_poly.pdbx_seq_one_letter_code
_entity_poly.pdbx_strand_id
1 'polypeptide(L)'
;MEYIVQGKLENIGPLKNELIGLGYKVDSNLFLKSGKIESIINELVPHLEQRGINVFDELYLEEYNTHGTMQSVYNKGKITRLEID
;
A
#
# COMPACT_ATOMS: atom_id res chain seq x y z
N MET A 1 -9.32 15.36 -4.94
CA MET A 1 -9.21 14.79 -3.59
C MET A 1 -7.88 14.08 -3.53
N GLU A 2 -6.98 14.55 -2.66
CA GLU A 2 -5.69 13.90 -2.44
C GLU A 2 -5.90 12.76 -1.45
N TYR A 3 -5.41 11.58 -1.79
CA TYR A 3 -5.46 10.39 -0.94
C TYR A 3 -4.02 9.99 -0.62
N ILE A 4 -3.82 9.42 0.56
CA ILE A 4 -2.55 8.86 0.98
C ILE A 4 -2.80 7.40 1.33
N VAL A 5 -1.97 6.52 0.78
CA VAL A 5 -1.98 5.10 1.13
C VAL A 5 -0.77 4.81 2.00
N GLN A 6 -1.03 4.23 3.15
CA GLN A 6 -0.03 3.62 4.02
C GLN A 6 -0.05 2.12 3.81
N GLY A 7 1.11 1.54 3.51
CA GLY A 7 1.29 0.12 3.39
C GLY A 7 2.24 -0.45 4.43
N LYS A 8 2.07 -1.73 4.70
CA LYS A 8 2.94 -2.54 5.55
C LYS A 8 3.30 -3.85 4.85
N LEU A 9 4.58 -4.20 4.91
CA LEU A 9 5.12 -5.48 4.45
C LEU A 9 6.09 -6.01 5.51
N GLU A 10 6.01 -7.30 5.87
CA GLU A 10 6.84 -7.87 6.93
C GLU A 10 8.34 -7.85 6.59
N ASN A 11 8.69 -8.05 5.31
CA ASN A 11 10.07 -8.08 4.85
C ASN A 11 10.33 -7.05 3.73
N ILE A 12 10.22 -5.77 4.06
CA ILE A 12 10.39 -4.69 3.08
C ILE A 12 11.86 -4.38 2.75
N GLY A 13 12.81 -4.84 3.57
CA GLY A 13 14.24 -4.51 3.45
C GLY A 13 14.80 -4.69 2.04
N PRO A 14 14.62 -5.86 1.40
CA PRO A 14 15.06 -6.11 0.02
C PRO A 14 14.40 -5.20 -1.02
N LEU A 15 13.19 -4.71 -0.74
CA LEU A 15 12.37 -3.92 -1.67
C LEU A 15 12.52 -2.41 -1.48
N LYS A 16 13.17 -1.98 -0.40
CA LYS A 16 13.20 -0.56 0.00
C LYS A 16 13.64 0.36 -1.13
N ASN A 17 14.71 0.02 -1.84
CA ASN A 17 15.23 0.83 -2.93
C ASN A 17 14.29 0.87 -4.14
N GLU A 18 13.60 -0.24 -4.41
CA GLU A 18 12.61 -0.32 -5.51
C GLU A 18 11.40 0.55 -5.20
N LEU A 19 10.87 0.44 -3.98
CA LEU A 19 9.79 1.29 -3.50
C LEU A 19 10.17 2.78 -3.53
N ILE A 20 11.37 3.13 -3.08
CA ILE A 20 11.86 4.52 -3.20
C ILE A 20 11.94 4.95 -4.68
N GLY A 21 12.42 4.08 -5.57
CA GLY A 21 12.46 4.34 -7.01
C GLY A 21 11.08 4.53 -7.65
N LEU A 22 10.05 3.86 -7.10
CA LEU A 22 8.65 4.03 -7.47
C LEU A 22 8.01 5.26 -6.80
N GLY A 23 8.76 6.04 -6.00
CA GLY A 23 8.28 7.26 -5.35
C GLY A 23 7.58 7.04 -4.01
N TYR A 24 7.73 5.87 -3.40
CA TYR A 24 7.25 5.64 -2.03
C TYR A 24 8.22 6.23 -1.00
N LYS A 25 7.67 6.77 0.07
CA LYS A 25 8.43 7.06 1.29
C LYS A 25 8.43 5.79 2.13
N VAL A 26 9.60 5.26 2.48
CA VAL A 26 9.74 4.00 3.23
C VAL A 26 10.38 4.27 4.59
N ASP A 27 9.71 3.84 5.66
CA ASP A 27 10.22 3.87 7.03
C ASP A 27 10.04 2.49 7.69
N SER A 28 11.17 1.86 8.02
CA SER A 28 11.20 0.54 8.64
C SER A 28 10.41 -0.49 7.83
N ASN A 29 9.22 -0.92 8.27
CA ASN A 29 8.33 -1.87 7.60
C ASN A 29 7.09 -1.20 6.98
N LEU A 30 7.02 0.13 7.03
CA LEU A 30 5.93 0.94 6.53
C LEU A 30 6.37 1.70 5.28
N PHE A 31 5.41 1.93 4.40
CA PHE A 31 5.61 2.76 3.22
C PHE A 31 4.39 3.62 2.95
N LEU A 32 4.61 4.79 2.35
CA LEU A 32 3.60 5.79 2.09
C LEU A 32 3.69 6.28 0.65
N LYS A 33 2.55 6.42 -0.02
CA LYS A 33 2.47 7.07 -1.33
C LYS A 33 1.14 7.77 -1.52
N SER A 34 1.17 8.90 -2.20
CA SER A 34 -0.03 9.63 -2.59
C SER A 34 -0.73 8.90 -3.74
N GLY A 35 -2.04 8.73 -3.62
CA GLY A 35 -2.85 8.01 -4.59
C GLY A 35 -3.98 7.26 -3.91
N LYS A 36 -4.85 6.65 -4.73
CA LYS A 36 -5.89 5.74 -4.24
C LYS A 36 -5.35 4.34 -4.07
N ILE A 37 -5.96 3.56 -3.19
CA ILE A 37 -5.56 2.18 -2.90
C ILE A 37 -5.57 1.31 -4.15
N GLU A 38 -6.54 1.47 -5.05
CA GLU A 38 -6.58 0.71 -6.31
C GLU A 38 -5.37 1.03 -7.21
N SER A 39 -4.95 2.30 -7.26
CA SER A 39 -3.77 2.69 -8.04
C SER A 39 -2.49 2.12 -7.44
N ILE A 40 -2.37 2.13 -6.12
CA ILE A 40 -1.22 1.56 -5.41
C ILE A 40 -1.15 0.05 -5.59
N ILE A 41 -2.28 -0.66 -5.49
CA ILE A 41 -2.34 -2.11 -5.74
C ILE A 41 -1.89 -2.43 -7.17
N ASN A 42 -2.46 -1.75 -8.16
CA ASN A 42 -2.16 -2.02 -9.58
C ASN A 42 -0.69 -1.76 -9.93
N GLU A 43 -0.06 -0.80 -9.26
CA GLU A 43 1.37 -0.54 -9.43
C GLU A 43 2.21 -1.57 -8.66
N LEU A 44 1.92 -1.78 -7.38
CA LEU A 44 2.78 -2.50 -6.46
C LEU A 44 2.72 -4.02 -6.63
N VAL A 45 1.52 -4.58 -6.86
CA VAL A 45 1.31 -6.03 -6.92
C VAL A 45 2.20 -6.70 -7.97
N PRO A 46 2.28 -6.23 -9.24
CA PRO A 46 3.16 -6.83 -10.24
C PRO A 46 4.63 -6.84 -9.81
N HIS A 47 5.10 -5.80 -9.13
CA HIS A 47 6.49 -5.72 -8.66
C HIS A 47 6.77 -6.72 -7.53
N LEU A 48 5.83 -6.87 -6.59
CA LEU A 48 5.96 -7.81 -5.48
C LEU A 48 5.87 -9.27 -5.96
N GLU A 49 4.94 -9.57 -6.87
CA GLU A 49 4.80 -10.92 -7.43
C GLU A 49 6.04 -11.36 -8.23
N GLN A 50 6.67 -10.45 -8.98
CA GLN A 50 7.96 -10.72 -9.66
C GLN A 50 9.09 -11.11 -8.70
N ARG A 51 8.99 -10.69 -7.43
CA ARG A 51 9.95 -11.03 -6.37
C ARG A 51 9.56 -12.29 -5.59
N GLY A 52 8.45 -12.93 -5.96
CA GLY A 52 7.93 -14.12 -5.29
C GLY A 52 7.24 -13.83 -3.96
N ILE A 53 6.86 -12.57 -3.71
CA ILE A 53 6.16 -12.17 -2.49
C ILE A 53 4.68 -12.44 -2.66
N ASN A 54 4.07 -13.10 -1.68
CA ASN A 54 2.66 -13.39 -1.72
C ASN A 54 1.86 -12.19 -1.19
N VAL A 55 1.48 -11.30 -2.10
CA VAL A 55 0.67 -10.10 -1.80
C VAL A 55 -0.71 -10.41 -1.20
N PHE A 56 -1.20 -11.65 -1.33
CA PHE A 56 -2.47 -12.06 -0.74
C PHE A 56 -2.35 -12.45 0.72
N ASP A 57 -1.15 -12.58 1.27
CA ASP A 57 -0.95 -12.86 2.69
C ASP A 57 -0.11 -11.79 3.38
N GLU A 58 0.83 -11.17 2.65
CA GLU A 58 1.85 -10.29 3.25
C GLU A 58 1.54 -8.79 3.10
N LEU A 59 0.76 -8.39 2.09
CA LEU A 59 0.51 -6.98 1.79
C LEU A 59 -0.72 -6.46 2.53
N TYR A 60 -0.51 -5.43 3.34
CA TYR A 60 -1.56 -4.67 4.00
C TYR A 60 -1.49 -3.20 3.58
N LEU A 61 -2.61 -2.61 3.15
CA LEU A 61 -2.69 -1.20 2.79
C LEU A 61 -3.90 -0.53 3.45
N GLU A 62 -3.75 0.73 3.80
CA GLU A 62 -4.78 1.61 4.35
C GLU A 62 -4.80 2.91 3.54
N GLU A 63 -5.98 3.30 3.07
CA GLU A 63 -6.22 4.55 2.36
C GLU A 63 -6.78 5.59 3.31
N TYR A 64 -6.21 6.78 3.29
CA TYR A 64 -6.65 7.92 4.06
C TYR A 64 -6.99 9.09 3.13
N ASN A 65 -8.04 9.83 3.47
CA ASN A 65 -8.34 11.11 2.84
C ASN A 65 -7.46 12.24 3.45
N THR A 66 -7.60 13.47 2.94
CA THR A 66 -6.86 14.65 3.42
C THR A 66 -7.15 15.04 4.88
N HIS A 67 -8.24 14.55 5.46
CA HIS A 67 -8.61 14.78 6.86
C HIS A 67 -8.05 13.69 7.79
N GLY A 68 -7.25 12.75 7.26
CA GLY A 68 -6.71 11.63 8.03
C GLY A 68 -7.76 10.55 8.32
N THR A 69 -8.91 10.58 7.66
CA THR A 69 -9.95 9.57 7.85
C THR A 69 -9.70 8.39 6.92
N MET A 70 -9.64 7.19 7.49
CA MET A 70 -9.46 5.95 6.73
C MET A 70 -10.70 5.71 5.85
N GLN A 71 -10.48 5.51 4.55
CA GLN A 71 -11.52 5.32 3.54
C GLN A 71 -11.61 3.85 3.11
N SER A 72 -10.46 3.17 3.03
CA SER A 72 -10.38 1.82 2.48
C SER A 72 -9.22 1.04 3.10
N VAL A 73 -9.34 -0.27 3.14
CA VAL A 73 -8.26 -1.19 3.57
C VAL A 73 -8.12 -2.30 2.54
N TYR A 74 -6.90 -2.58 2.11
CA TYR A 74 -6.54 -3.79 1.38
C TYR A 74 -5.90 -4.77 2.34
N ASN A 75 -6.52 -5.93 2.47
CA ASN A 75 -5.99 -7.02 3.26
C ASN A 75 -6.40 -8.34 2.62
N LYS A 76 -5.45 -9.25 2.51
CA LYS A 76 -5.65 -10.58 1.95
C LYS A 76 -6.36 -10.64 0.60
N GLY A 77 -5.92 -9.81 -0.36
CA GLY A 77 -6.50 -9.76 -1.70
C GLY A 77 -7.83 -9.03 -1.82
N LYS A 78 -8.33 -8.43 -0.74
CA LYS A 78 -9.64 -7.78 -0.72
C LYS A 78 -9.52 -6.33 -0.31
N ILE A 79 -10.20 -5.46 -1.05
CA ILE A 79 -10.40 -4.06 -0.67
C ILE A 79 -11.74 -3.98 0.08
N THR A 80 -11.70 -3.51 1.31
CA THR A 80 -12.87 -3.17 2.12
C THR A 80 -12.98 -1.66 2.16
N ARG A 81 -14.10 -1.12 1.68
CA ARG A 81 -14.38 0.32 1.79
C ARG A 81 -15.11 0.58 3.10
N LEU A 82 -14.65 1.58 3.81
CA LEU A 82 -15.27 2.05 5.04
C LEU A 82 -16.20 3.19 4.62
N GLU A 83 -17.49 2.89 4.50
CA GLU A 83 -18.50 3.94 4.41
C GLU A 83 -18.46 4.73 5.71
N ILE A 84 -18.23 6.03 5.59
CA ILE A 84 -18.32 6.96 6.71
C ILE A 84 -19.65 7.68 6.49
N ASP A 85 -20.67 7.24 7.22
CA ASP A 85 -21.94 7.96 7.40
C ASP A 85 -21.70 9.39 7.90
#